data_AF-A0A240BU75-F1
#
_entry.id   AF-A0A240BU75-F1
#
_cell.length_a   1.000
_cell.length_b   1.000
_cell.length_c   1.000
_cell.angle_alpha   90.00
_cell.angle_beta   90.00
_cell.angle_gamma   90.00
#
_symmetry.space_group_name_H-M   'P 1'
#
loop_
_entity.id
_entity.type
_entity.pdbx_description
1 polymer ?
#
loop_
_entity_poly.entity_id
_entity_poly.type
_entity_poly.pdbx_seq_one_letter_code
_entity_poly.pdbx_strand_id
1 'polypeptide(L)'
;MKDILKKYFNTPKMPLSFYYTPYTVIYFFHFLIMLLSGAHGVISWTFNIIVFILGSYTYAWLSEYMLTTSNNFFIRYLFTKSMIFRGDFREYVSNVYSANSKHRVYNITNSRISEAHEVYVKRTFISIGVNVIIKFLLALIASPLFMISIFTHPIIMKKFYLLIDKMNAVNNSY
;
A
#
# COMPACT_ATOMS: atom_id res chain seq x y z
N MET A 1 -19.02 -20.85 -12.72
CA MET A 1 -17.76 -20.73 -11.93
C MET A 1 -16.52 -20.73 -12.83
N LYS A 2 -16.38 -21.68 -13.75
CA LYS A 2 -15.25 -21.78 -14.72
C LYS A 2 -15.06 -20.52 -15.59
N ASP A 3 -16.14 -19.90 -16.07
CA ASP A 3 -16.05 -18.69 -16.92
C ASP A 3 -15.66 -17.41 -16.17
N ILE A 4 -15.96 -17.34 -14.87
CA ILE A 4 -15.59 -16.20 -14.02
C ILE A 4 -14.09 -16.24 -13.73
N LEU A 5 -13.56 -17.43 -13.39
CA LEU A 5 -12.13 -17.68 -13.22
C LEU A 5 -11.36 -17.41 -14.53
N LYS A 6 -11.88 -17.88 -15.67
CA LYS A 6 -11.24 -17.66 -16.98
C LYS A 6 -11.17 -16.17 -17.34
N LYS A 7 -12.22 -15.39 -17.02
CA LYS A 7 -12.20 -13.92 -17.16
C LYS A 7 -11.24 -13.23 -16.18
N TYR A 8 -11.13 -13.73 -14.94
CA TYR A 8 -10.20 -13.21 -13.92
C TYR A 8 -8.73 -13.40 -14.32
N PHE A 9 -8.37 -14.52 -14.94
CA PHE A 9 -7.00 -14.78 -15.40
C PHE A 9 -6.64 -14.14 -16.75
N ASN A 10 -7.62 -13.69 -17.52
CA ASN A 10 -7.42 -13.00 -18.81
C ASN A 10 -7.32 -11.48 -18.67
N THR A 11 -7.44 -10.93 -17.46
CA THR A 11 -7.12 -9.54 -17.16
C THR A 11 -5.60 -9.32 -17.31
N PRO A 12 -5.12 -8.22 -17.94
CA PRO A 12 -3.70 -7.90 -18.06
C PRO A 12 -3.04 -8.06 -16.70
N LYS A 13 -2.09 -8.99 -16.71
CA LYS A 13 -1.32 -9.38 -15.55
C LYS A 13 -0.50 -8.15 -15.19
N MET A 14 -0.87 -7.45 -14.12
CA MET A 14 0.11 -6.62 -13.45
C MET A 14 1.33 -7.51 -13.20
N PRO A 15 2.56 -7.03 -13.46
CA PRO A 15 3.73 -7.82 -13.17
C PRO A 15 3.62 -8.32 -11.74
N LEU A 16 3.99 -9.58 -11.52
CA LEU A 16 4.16 -10.21 -10.21
C LEU A 16 5.30 -9.53 -9.42
N SER A 17 5.49 -8.22 -9.55
CA SER A 17 5.94 -7.44 -8.42
C SER A 17 4.85 -7.62 -7.36
N PHE A 18 5.08 -8.52 -6.41
CA PHE A 18 4.40 -8.45 -5.13
C PHE A 18 4.59 -7.00 -4.65
N TYR A 19 3.60 -6.14 -4.93
CA TYR A 19 3.53 -4.87 -4.24
C TYR A 19 3.45 -5.30 -2.77
N TYR A 20 4.48 -4.97 -2.00
CA TYR A 20 4.42 -5.09 -0.54
C TYR A 20 3.37 -4.09 -0.10
N THR A 21 2.14 -4.60 -0.05
CA THR A 21 0.96 -3.85 0.36
C THR A 21 0.84 -4.02 1.87
N PRO A 22 0.20 -3.07 2.56
CA PRO A 22 -0.17 -3.28 3.94
C PRO A 22 -0.93 -4.60 4.17
N TYR A 23 -1.70 -5.07 3.16
CA TYR A 23 -2.35 -6.38 3.14
C TYR A 23 -1.35 -7.55 3.22
N THR A 24 -0.22 -7.46 2.51
CA THR A 24 0.87 -8.44 2.59
C THR A 24 1.45 -8.55 4.00
N VAL A 25 1.62 -7.43 4.68
CA VAL A 25 2.12 -7.41 6.07
C VAL A 25 1.10 -8.05 7.01
N ILE A 26 -0.19 -7.77 6.84
CA ILE A 26 -1.26 -8.39 7.64
C ILE A 26 -1.26 -9.91 7.48
N TYR A 27 -1.18 -10.41 6.24
CA TYR A 27 -1.14 -11.85 6.00
C TYR A 27 0.15 -12.50 6.49
N PHE A 28 1.29 -11.81 6.44
CA PHE A 28 2.52 -12.29 7.07
C PHE A 28 2.33 -12.53 8.58
N PHE A 29 1.75 -11.56 9.31
CA PHE A 29 1.41 -11.75 10.72
C PHE A 29 0.38 -12.85 10.92
N HIS A 30 -0.61 -12.97 10.03
CA HIS A 30 -1.60 -14.05 10.09
C HIS A 30 -0.95 -15.43 9.97
N PHE A 31 -0.05 -15.63 8.99
CA PHE A 31 0.69 -16.88 8.83
C PHE A 31 1.61 -17.17 10.02
N LEU A 32 2.24 -16.14 10.59
CA LEU A 32 3.06 -16.28 11.79
C LEU A 32 2.21 -16.73 13.00
N ILE A 33 1.02 -16.17 13.17
CA ILE A 33 0.07 -16.62 14.21
C ILE A 33 -0.39 -18.07 13.94
N MET A 34 -0.68 -18.42 12.68
CA MET A 34 -1.05 -19.81 12.32
C MET A 34 0.06 -20.81 12.65
N LEU A 35 1.33 -20.45 12.41
CA LEU A 35 2.48 -21.26 12.80
C LEU A 35 2.58 -21.42 14.32
N LEU A 36 2.49 -20.30 15.06
CA LEU A 36 2.64 -20.31 16.51
C LEU A 36 1.48 -21.00 17.25
N SER A 37 0.27 -20.96 16.67
CA SER A 37 -0.92 -21.60 17.24
C SER A 37 -1.03 -23.10 16.93
N GLY A 38 -0.08 -23.68 16.19
CA GLY A 38 -0.11 -25.10 15.83
C GLY A 38 -1.23 -25.46 14.85
N ALA A 39 -1.75 -24.48 14.11
CA ALA A 39 -2.80 -24.70 13.12
C ALA A 39 -2.19 -25.39 11.87
N HIS A 40 -2.01 -26.71 11.90
CA HIS A 40 -1.32 -27.48 10.84
C HIS A 40 -2.25 -28.06 9.76
N GLY A 41 -3.52 -27.65 9.73
CA GLY A 41 -4.47 -28.15 8.73
C GLY A 41 -4.08 -27.73 7.32
N VAL A 42 -3.69 -28.68 6.46
CA VAL A 42 -3.28 -28.45 5.07
C VAL A 42 -4.33 -27.66 4.27
N ILE A 43 -5.62 -27.95 4.49
CA ILE A 43 -6.73 -27.24 3.85
C ILE A 43 -6.78 -25.76 4.28
N SER A 44 -6.58 -25.49 5.57
CA SER A 44 -6.57 -24.13 6.12
C SER A 44 -5.40 -23.33 5.56
N TRP A 45 -4.20 -23.91 5.54
CA TRP A 45 -3.02 -23.30 4.94
C TRP A 45 -3.21 -23.00 3.46
N THR A 46 -3.70 -23.99 2.70
CA THR A 46 -3.94 -23.85 1.26
C THR A 46 -4.94 -22.73 0.98
N PHE A 47 -6.04 -22.69 1.73
CA PHE A 47 -7.05 -21.63 1.59
C PHE A 47 -6.47 -20.24 1.87
N ASN A 48 -5.74 -20.07 2.98
CA ASN A 48 -5.16 -18.78 3.34
C ASN A 48 -4.09 -18.31 2.34
N ILE A 49 -3.29 -19.24 1.77
CA ILE A 49 -2.33 -18.93 0.70
C ILE A 49 -3.06 -18.47 -0.57
N ILE A 50 -4.14 -19.16 -0.97
CA ILE A 50 -4.94 -18.78 -2.14
C ILE A 50 -5.54 -17.38 -1.93
N VAL A 51 -6.17 -17.14 -0.78
CA VAL A 51 -6.75 -15.82 -0.46
C VAL A 51 -5.68 -14.74 -0.42
N PHE A 52 -4.50 -15.03 0.14
CA PHE A 52 -3.37 -14.10 0.15
C PHE A 52 -2.93 -13.69 -1.26
N ILE A 53 -2.78 -14.65 -2.17
CA ILE A 53 -2.35 -14.40 -3.55
C ILE A 53 -3.41 -13.59 -4.30
N LEU A 54 -4.67 -14.02 -4.25
CA LEU A 54 -5.77 -13.31 -4.94
C LEU A 54 -6.00 -11.92 -4.34
N GLY A 55 -5.98 -11.81 -3.01
CA GLY A 55 -6.16 -10.54 -2.30
C GLY A 55 -5.04 -9.56 -2.61
N SER A 56 -3.79 -10.01 -2.64
CA SER A 56 -2.65 -9.16 -3.00
C SER A 56 -2.73 -8.66 -4.45
N TYR A 57 -3.12 -9.52 -5.38
CA TYR A 57 -3.34 -9.15 -6.78
C TYR A 57 -4.48 -8.13 -6.93
N THR A 58 -5.64 -8.43 -6.34
CA THR A 58 -6.81 -7.56 -6.42
C THR A 58 -6.57 -6.22 -5.72
N TYR A 59 -5.83 -6.21 -4.61
CA TYR A 59 -5.44 -4.98 -3.92
C TYR A 59 -4.56 -4.09 -4.81
N ALA A 60 -3.52 -4.64 -5.43
CA ALA A 60 -2.62 -3.86 -6.28
C ALA A 60 -3.41 -3.14 -7.39
N TRP A 61 -4.36 -3.85 -7.98
CA TRP A 61 -5.26 -3.27 -8.97
C TRP A 61 -6.21 -2.22 -8.38
N LEU A 62 -6.87 -2.52 -7.26
CA LEU A 62 -7.80 -1.59 -6.61
C LEU A 62 -7.08 -0.30 -6.22
N SER A 63 -5.83 -0.41 -5.76
CA SER A 63 -4.96 0.73 -5.52
C SER A 63 -4.78 1.58 -6.76
N GLU A 64 -4.42 0.99 -7.90
CA GLU A 64 -4.23 1.74 -9.14
C GLU A 64 -5.52 2.40 -9.64
N TYR A 65 -6.63 1.68 -9.59
CA TYR A 65 -7.96 2.20 -9.92
C TYR A 65 -8.31 3.42 -9.06
N MET A 66 -8.17 3.30 -7.74
CA MET A 66 -8.53 4.37 -6.80
C MET A 66 -7.58 5.57 -6.91
N LEU A 67 -6.30 5.34 -7.21
CA LEU A 67 -5.33 6.44 -7.42
C LEU A 67 -5.59 7.22 -8.70
N THR A 68 -6.13 6.56 -9.72
CA THR A 68 -6.46 7.15 -11.03
C THR A 68 -7.82 7.83 -11.03
N THR A 69 -8.81 7.26 -10.34
CA THR A 69 -10.21 7.72 -10.41
C THR A 69 -10.64 8.59 -9.24
N SER A 70 -10.02 8.47 -8.07
CA SER A 70 -10.42 9.24 -6.90
C SER A 70 -9.71 10.57 -6.86
N ASN A 71 -10.48 11.67 -6.78
CA ASN A 71 -9.96 13.00 -6.46
C ASN A 71 -9.82 13.24 -4.95
N ASN A 72 -10.29 12.31 -4.11
CA ASN A 72 -10.25 12.48 -2.66
C ASN A 72 -8.87 12.13 -2.11
N PHE A 73 -8.21 13.12 -1.49
CA PHE A 73 -6.86 12.98 -0.94
C PHE A 73 -6.74 11.86 0.10
N PHE A 74 -7.73 11.70 0.98
CA PHE A 74 -7.73 10.66 2.02
C PHE A 74 -7.82 9.25 1.42
N ILE A 75 -8.67 9.09 0.40
CA ILE A 75 -8.81 7.81 -0.31
C ILE A 75 -7.51 7.46 -1.03
N ARG A 76 -6.93 8.42 -1.76
CA ARG A 76 -5.62 8.21 -2.43
C ARG A 76 -4.52 7.90 -1.41
N TYR A 77 -4.53 8.52 -0.24
CA TYR A 77 -3.58 8.24 0.83
C TYR A 77 -3.70 6.78 1.36
N LEU A 78 -4.92 6.25 1.45
CA LEU A 78 -5.18 4.88 1.88
C LEU A 78 -4.68 3.84 0.86
N PHE A 79 -4.77 4.16 -0.45
CA PHE A 79 -4.41 3.25 -1.54
C PHE A 79 -2.99 3.42 -2.09
N THR A 80 -2.29 4.52 -1.74
CA THR A 80 -0.87 4.71 -2.08
C THR A 80 0.02 3.72 -1.33
N LYS A 81 1.15 3.34 -1.95
CA LYS A 81 2.19 2.52 -1.30
C LYS A 81 2.57 3.08 0.06
N SER A 82 2.93 2.20 0.99
CA SER A 82 3.56 2.63 2.24
C SER A 82 4.87 3.36 1.95
N MET A 83 5.22 4.34 2.79
CA MET A 83 6.33 5.26 2.54
C MET A 83 7.66 4.56 2.28
N ILE A 84 7.93 3.48 3.01
CA ILE A 84 9.16 2.68 2.91
C ILE A 84 9.32 2.05 1.51
N PHE A 85 8.24 1.95 0.73
CA PHE A 85 8.21 1.26 -0.56
C PHE A 85 7.89 2.18 -1.75
N ARG A 86 7.91 3.50 -1.54
CA ARG A 86 7.78 4.44 -2.65
C ARG A 86 9.15 4.62 -3.34
N GLY A 87 9.14 4.73 -4.67
CA GLY A 87 10.37 5.03 -5.44
C GLY A 87 10.98 6.40 -5.10
N ASP A 88 10.17 7.31 -4.55
CA ASP A 88 10.55 8.64 -4.08
C ASP A 88 10.80 8.70 -2.56
N PHE A 89 11.06 7.56 -1.90
CA PHE A 89 11.32 7.53 -0.44
C PHE A 89 12.40 8.54 -0.01
N ARG A 90 13.45 8.68 -0.81
CA ARG A 90 14.52 9.67 -0.60
C ARG A 90 13.99 11.11 -0.56
N GLU A 91 13.12 11.46 -1.50
CA GLU A 91 12.53 12.79 -1.59
C GLU A 91 11.59 13.05 -0.41
N TYR A 92 10.81 12.04 -0.02
CA TYR A 92 9.95 12.12 1.15
C TYR A 92 10.75 12.34 2.45
N VAL A 93 11.80 11.56 2.69
CA VAL A 93 12.69 11.72 3.85
C VAL A 93 13.31 13.12 3.86
N SER A 94 13.75 13.61 2.71
CA SER A 94 14.29 14.96 2.55
C SER A 94 13.27 16.05 2.92
N ASN A 95 12.01 15.90 2.48
CA ASN A 95 10.94 16.84 2.78
C ASN A 95 10.55 16.84 4.26
N VAL A 96 10.48 15.67 4.90
CA VAL A 96 10.20 15.56 6.34
C VAL A 96 11.35 16.12 7.18
N TYR A 97 12.60 15.84 6.80
CA TYR A 97 13.77 16.42 7.45
C TYR A 97 13.76 17.95 7.34
N SER A 98 13.51 18.47 6.13
CA SER A 98 13.43 19.91 5.87
C SER A 98 12.29 20.59 6.63
N ALA A 99 11.16 19.90 6.81
CA ALA A 99 10.05 20.40 7.63
C ALA A 99 10.43 20.45 9.11
N ASN A 100 11.12 19.41 9.62
CA ASN A 100 11.56 19.34 11.00
C ASN A 100 12.69 20.34 11.32
N SER A 101 13.56 20.63 10.36
CA SER A 101 14.63 21.62 10.52
C SER A 101 14.15 23.08 10.49
N LYS A 102 12.86 23.34 10.16
CA LYS A 102 12.27 24.68 10.32
C LYS A 102 12.17 25.09 11.79
N HIS A 103 11.97 24.12 12.68
CA HIS A 103 11.94 24.34 14.13
C HIS A 103 13.32 24.06 14.72
N ARG A 104 14.22 25.04 14.55
CA ARG A 104 15.62 24.87 14.89
C ARG A 104 15.85 24.61 16.38
N VAL A 105 16.69 23.65 16.69
CA VAL A 105 17.13 23.27 18.03
C VAL A 105 18.65 23.39 18.07
N TYR A 106 19.17 24.08 19.07
CA TYR A 106 20.59 24.32 19.23
C TYR A 106 21.11 23.59 20.46
N ASN A 107 22.30 22.99 20.34
CA ASN A 107 23.06 22.49 21.47
C ASN A 107 24.08 23.54 21.90
N ILE A 108 24.11 23.83 23.20
CA ILE A 108 25.12 24.70 23.81
C ILE A 108 26.09 23.80 24.57
N THR A 109 27.32 23.71 24.07
CA THR A 109 28.42 22.99 24.73
C THR A 109 29.66 23.86 24.72
N ASN A 110 30.27 24.08 25.90
CA ASN A 110 31.46 24.91 26.07
C ASN A 110 31.41 26.23 25.27
N SER A 111 30.32 26.99 25.43
CA SER A 111 30.12 28.31 24.82
C SER A 111 30.05 28.33 23.27
N ARG A 112 30.04 27.17 22.62
CA ARG A 112 29.79 27.03 21.18
C ARG A 112 28.33 26.65 20.95
N ILE A 113 27.67 27.40 20.09
CA ILE A 113 26.31 27.12 19.62
C ILE A 113 26.43 26.28 18.36
N SER A 114 25.94 25.05 18.42
CA SER A 114 25.87 24.14 17.27
C SER A 114 24.44 23.71 17.02
N GLU A 115 24.07 23.50 15.77
CA GLU A 115 22.74 23.03 15.43
C GLU A 115 22.60 21.54 15.78
N ALA A 116 21.56 21.18 16.52
CA ALA A 116 21.35 19.83 17.03
C ALA A 116 20.70 18.94 15.95
N HIS A 117 21.43 18.67 14.86
CA HIS A 117 20.93 17.86 13.73
C HIS A 117 20.40 16.47 14.15
N GLU A 118 20.98 15.88 15.19
CA GLU A 118 20.53 14.61 15.77
C GLU A 118 19.03 14.64 16.17
N VAL A 119 18.55 15.79 16.67
CA VAL A 119 17.15 15.97 17.07
C VAL A 119 16.23 15.96 15.87
N TYR A 120 16.64 16.55 14.74
CA TYR A 120 15.84 16.55 13.51
C TYR A 120 15.80 15.17 12.87
N VAL A 121 16.91 14.45 12.90
CA VAL A 121 16.99 13.05 12.43
C VAL A 121 16.05 12.18 13.27
N LYS A 122 16.11 12.27 14.60
CA LYS A 122 15.20 11.55 15.51
C LYS A 122 13.72 11.85 15.23
N ARG A 123 13.35 13.12 15.09
CA ARG A 123 11.96 13.54 14.76
C ARG A 123 11.51 13.00 13.40
N THR A 124 12.40 12.98 12.42
CA THR A 124 12.13 12.45 11.08
C THR A 124 11.86 10.95 11.13
N PHE A 125 12.69 10.18 11.84
CA PHE A 125 12.47 8.75 12.04
C PHE A 125 11.17 8.45 12.79
N ILE A 126 10.86 9.19 13.86
CA ILE A 126 9.60 9.03 14.60
C ILE A 126 8.40 9.31 13.70
N SER A 127 8.43 10.40 12.91
CA SER A 127 7.35 10.75 11.99
C SER A 127 7.11 9.68 10.92
N ILE A 128 8.19 9.12 10.35
CA ILE A 128 8.11 8.01 9.41
C ILE A 128 7.53 6.76 10.09
N GLY A 129 8.01 6.42 11.30
CA GLY A 129 7.51 5.29 12.07
C GLY A 129 6.02 5.40 12.39
N VAL A 130 5.56 6.57 12.85
CA VAL A 130 4.15 6.86 13.09
C VAL A 130 3.32 6.71 11.80
N ASN A 131 3.81 7.20 10.66
CA ASN A 131 3.10 7.04 9.40
C ASN A 131 2.91 5.57 9.01
N VAL A 132 3.95 4.76 9.17
CA VAL A 132 3.93 3.32 8.88
C VAL A 132 2.92 2.61 9.78
N ILE A 133 2.90 2.94 11.08
CA ILE A 133 1.93 2.39 12.04
C ILE A 133 0.51 2.78 11.65
N ILE A 134 0.25 4.05 11.34
CA ILE A 134 -1.08 4.53 10.91
C ILE A 134 -1.52 3.80 9.64
N LYS A 135 -0.65 3.67 8.63
CA LYS A 135 -0.97 2.93 7.40
C LYS A 135 -1.25 1.46 7.67
N PHE A 136 -0.54 0.84 8.60
CA PHE A 136 -0.80 -0.54 9.01
C PHE A 136 -2.17 -0.68 9.69
N LEU A 137 -2.50 0.20 10.63
CA LEU A 137 -3.81 0.20 11.30
C LEU A 137 -4.95 0.44 10.31
N LEU A 138 -4.80 1.40 9.40
CA LEU A 138 -5.79 1.66 8.34
C LEU A 138 -5.99 0.45 7.44
N ALA A 139 -4.92 -0.26 7.10
CA ALA A 139 -5.02 -1.47 6.31
C ALA A 139 -5.68 -2.62 7.05
N LEU A 140 -5.49 -2.70 8.37
CA LEU A 140 -6.13 -3.71 9.21
C LEU A 140 -7.64 -3.46 9.27
N ILE A 141 -8.05 -2.20 9.45
CA ILE A 141 -9.46 -1.78 9.40
C ILE A 141 -10.07 -2.01 8.00
N ALA A 142 -9.30 -1.76 6.93
CA ALA A 142 -9.74 -1.93 5.55
C ALA A 142 -9.60 -3.38 5.04
N SER A 143 -9.03 -4.31 5.83
CA SER A 143 -8.87 -5.72 5.47
C SER A 143 -10.16 -6.38 4.97
N PRO A 144 -11.34 -6.17 5.60
CA PRO A 144 -12.60 -6.71 5.09
C PRO A 144 -12.96 -6.15 3.70
N LEU A 145 -12.70 -4.86 3.44
CA LEU A 145 -12.92 -4.25 2.12
C LEU A 145 -12.02 -4.90 1.05
N PHE A 146 -10.80 -5.29 1.42
CA PHE A 146 -9.89 -5.99 0.52
C PHE A 146 -10.29 -7.45 0.27
N MET A 147 -10.98 -8.09 1.21
CA MET A 147 -11.55 -9.42 0.97
C MET A 147 -12.78 -9.34 0.05
N ILE A 148 -13.65 -8.34 0.26
CA ILE A 148 -14.80 -8.05 -0.61
C ILE A 148 -14.33 -7.64 -2.02
N SER A 149 -13.19 -6.97 -2.13
CA SER A 149 -12.65 -6.56 -3.42
C SER A 149 -12.34 -7.76 -4.32
N ILE A 150 -11.91 -8.90 -3.79
CA ILE A 150 -11.68 -10.14 -4.56
C ILE A 150 -12.93 -10.54 -5.35
N PHE A 151 -14.11 -10.45 -4.72
CA PHE A 151 -15.38 -10.79 -5.36
C PHE A 151 -15.92 -9.71 -6.29
N THR A 152 -15.65 -8.44 -5.98
CA THR A 152 -16.14 -7.31 -6.79
C THR A 152 -15.20 -6.97 -7.96
N HIS A 153 -13.95 -7.46 -7.94
CA HIS A 153 -12.94 -7.25 -8.96
C HIS A 153 -13.42 -7.46 -10.40
N PRO A 154 -14.15 -8.55 -10.75
CA PRO A 154 -14.62 -8.75 -12.13
C PRO A 154 -15.58 -7.66 -12.61
N ILE A 155 -16.38 -7.09 -11.71
CA ILE A 155 -17.37 -6.06 -12.03
C ILE A 155 -16.70 -4.72 -12.26
N ILE A 156 -15.76 -4.35 -11.39
CA ILE A 156 -15.07 -3.06 -11.45
C ILE A 156 -14.07 -3.05 -12.63
N MET A 157 -13.44 -4.19 -12.92
CA MET A 157 -12.57 -4.37 -14.09
C MET A 157 -13.28 -4.04 -15.40
N LYS A 158 -14.52 -4.51 -15.59
CA LYS A 158 -15.30 -4.20 -16.80
C LYS A 158 -15.49 -2.68 -16.98
N LYS A 159 -15.68 -1.94 -15.89
CA LYS A 159 -15.83 -0.47 -15.93
C LYS A 159 -14.51 0.24 -16.22
N PHE A 160 -13.40 -0.29 -15.72
CA PHE A 160 -12.08 0.30 -15.92
C PHE A 160 -11.57 0.17 -17.36
N TYR A 161 -11.79 -0.96 -18.04
CA TYR A 161 -11.46 -1.08 -19.48
C TYR A 161 -12.20 -0.06 -20.31
N LEU A 162 -13.50 0.12 -20.06
CA LEU A 162 -14.29 1.14 -20.75
C LEU A 162 -13.76 2.56 -20.52
N LEU A 163 -13.12 2.82 -19.38
CA LEU A 163 -12.48 4.11 -19.07
C LEU A 163 -11.15 4.27 -19.79
N ILE A 164 -10.28 3.25 -19.76
CA ILE A 164 -9.00 3.24 -20.47
C ILE A 164 -9.22 3.35 -21.98
N ASP A 165 -10.14 2.56 -22.55
CA ASP A 165 -10.45 2.59 -23.98
C ASP A 165 -10.95 3.96 -24.41
N LYS A 166 -11.77 4.62 -23.58
CA LYS A 166 -12.20 6.00 -23.80
C LYS A 166 -11.02 6.99 -23.76
N MET A 167 -10.13 6.87 -22.77
CA MET A 167 -8.96 7.76 -22.67
C MET A 167 -8.00 7.57 -23.85
N ASN A 168 -7.78 6.33 -24.28
CA ASN A 168 -6.93 6.02 -25.44
C ASN A 168 -7.58 6.45 -26.76
N ALA A 169 -8.90 6.32 -26.89
CA ALA A 169 -9.63 6.82 -28.06
C ALA A 169 -9.54 8.34 -28.20
N VAL A 170 -9.63 9.08 -27.08
CA VAL A 170 -9.45 10.54 -27.05
C VAL A 170 -8.02 10.93 -27.42
N ASN A 171 -7.01 10.21 -26.92
CA ASN A 171 -5.61 10.52 -27.24
C ASN A 171 -5.19 10.18 -28.69
N ASN A 172 -5.88 9.24 -29.34
CA ASN A 172 -5.64 8.88 -30.75
C ASN A 172 -6.48 9.68 -31.76
N SER A 173 -7.34 10.61 -31.29
CA SER A 173 -8.15 11.49 -32.13
C SER A 173 -7.64 12.94 -32.19
N TYR A 174 -6.44 13.17 -31.65
CA TYR A 174 -5.59 14.35 -31.84
C TYR A 174 -4.30 13.94 -32.56
#